data_AF-A0A9X5HAR0-F1
#
_entry.id   AF-A0A9X5HAR0-F1
#
_cell.length_a   1.000
_cell.length_b   1.000
_cell.length_c   1.000
_cell.angle_alpha   90.00
_cell.angle_beta   90.00
_cell.angle_gamma   90.00
#
_symmetry.space_group_name_H-M   'P 1'
#
loop_
_entity.id
_entity.type
_entity.pdbx_description
1 polymer ?
#
loop_
_entity_poly.entity_id
_entity_poly.type
_entity_poly.pdbx_seq_one_letter_code
_entity_poly.pdbx_strand_id
1 'polypeptide(L)'
;MGEPTPEEMELRRPPAGPAGVATDSPVGRLAATVDRLSREVRAAQAEAEGRALIELAKGILVERLGCGPAQAARQLAELTEQAGTTQLEFAVEVINQAARDRMSEVTHAFLAATRAAGEAEADPAAVRLRAAESGALAADDTQAVAESLLE
;
A
#
# COMPACT_ATOMS: atom_id res chain seq x y z
N MET A 1 -3.79 41.34 60.87
CA MET A 1 -3.95 40.51 59.67
C MET A 1 -5.44 40.27 59.54
N GLY A 2 -6.12 41.04 58.69
CA GLY A 2 -7.57 40.93 58.51
C GLY A 2 -7.88 39.71 57.66
N GLU A 3 -8.80 38.87 58.12
CA GLU A 3 -9.34 37.79 57.31
C GLU A 3 -10.22 38.39 56.21
N PRO A 4 -10.07 37.96 54.95
CA PRO A 4 -10.88 38.47 53.85
C PRO A 4 -12.35 38.08 54.07
N THR A 5 -13.23 39.00 53.71
CA THR A 5 -14.67 38.81 53.88
C THR A 5 -15.22 37.79 52.85
N PRO A 6 -16.33 37.09 53.14
CA PRO A 6 -16.94 36.12 52.21
C PRO A 6 -17.26 36.71 50.82
N GLU A 7 -17.51 38.02 50.75
CA GLU A 7 -17.79 38.74 49.50
C GLU A 7 -16.55 38.90 48.60
N GLU A 8 -15.34 38.98 49.17
CA GLU A 8 -14.08 39.07 48.40
C GLU A 8 -13.69 37.73 47.74
N MET A 9 -14.21 36.61 48.26
CA MET A 9 -14.03 35.28 47.67
C MET A 9 -14.93 35.03 46.44
N GLU A 10 -16.06 35.72 46.32
CA GLU A 10 -17.00 35.52 45.22
C GLU A 10 -16.57 36.24 43.92
N LEU A 11 -15.79 37.32 44.04
CA LEU A 11 -15.23 38.06 42.90
C LEU A 11 -14.01 37.40 42.22
N ARG A 12 -13.48 36.29 42.77
CA ARG A 12 -12.35 35.54 42.15
C ARG A 12 -12.79 34.35 41.30
N ARG A 13 -14.09 34.18 41.01
CA ARG A 13 -14.50 33.25 39.95
C ARG A 13 -14.21 33.91 38.60
N PRO A 14 -13.23 33.44 37.81
CA PRO A 14 -13.04 33.97 36.47
C PRO A 14 -14.36 33.80 35.71
N PRO A 15 -14.83 34.80 34.95
CA PRO A 15 -16.00 34.62 34.10
C PRO A 15 -15.71 33.42 33.21
N ALA A 16 -16.63 32.46 33.16
CA ALA A 16 -16.57 31.39 32.17
C ALA A 16 -16.37 32.08 30.82
N GLY A 17 -15.17 31.94 30.24
CA GLY A 17 -14.86 32.58 28.97
C GLY A 17 -15.86 32.12 27.89
N PRO A 18 -15.93 32.79 26.74
CA PRO A 18 -16.86 32.43 25.67
C PRO A 18 -16.79 30.94 25.27
N ALA A 19 -15.64 30.29 25.47
CA ALA A 19 -15.48 28.85 25.30
C ALA A 19 -16.27 27.99 26.30
N GLY A 20 -16.34 28.36 27.57
CA GLY A 20 -17.10 27.64 28.61
C GLY A 20 -18.62 27.82 28.47
N VAL A 21 -19.06 29.02 28.08
CA VAL A 21 -20.47 29.30 27.77
C VAL A 21 -20.89 28.61 26.46
N ALA A 22 -19.99 28.52 25.49
CA ALA A 22 -20.24 27.78 24.25
C ALA A 22 -20.41 26.28 24.51
N THR A 23 -19.60 25.66 25.38
CA THR A 23 -19.74 24.23 25.75
C THR A 23 -21.02 23.91 26.52
N ASP A 24 -21.52 24.85 27.33
CA ASP A 24 -22.79 24.70 28.07
C ASP A 24 -24.04 25.05 27.24
N SER A 25 -23.87 25.55 26.02
CA SER A 25 -24.98 25.70 25.09
C SER A 25 -25.47 24.32 24.59
N PRO A 26 -26.76 24.18 24.21
CA PRO A 26 -27.25 22.95 23.57
C PRO A 26 -26.41 22.51 22.36
N VAL A 27 -25.91 23.49 21.59
CA VAL A 27 -25.05 23.24 20.42
C VAL A 27 -23.65 22.78 20.83
N GLY A 28 -23.06 23.35 21.88
CA GLY A 28 -21.75 22.95 22.39
C GLY A 28 -21.74 21.54 22.99
N ARG A 29 -22.80 21.17 23.72
CA ARG A 29 -22.96 19.79 24.21
C ARG A 29 -23.11 18.78 23.08
N LEU A 30 -23.84 19.15 22.03
CA LEU A 30 -23.95 18.31 20.83
C LEU A 30 -22.60 18.18 20.12
N ALA A 31 -21.88 19.28 19.91
CA ALA A 31 -20.54 19.27 19.30
C ALA A 31 -19.57 18.38 20.11
N ALA A 32 -19.54 18.53 21.43
CA ALA A 32 -18.72 17.68 22.31
C ALA A 32 -19.10 16.19 22.22
N THR A 33 -20.40 15.91 22.08
CA THR A 33 -20.89 14.54 21.89
C THR A 33 -20.48 13.97 20.53
N VAL A 34 -20.63 14.75 19.46
CA VAL A 34 -20.21 14.36 18.10
C VAL A 34 -18.70 14.11 18.06
N ASP A 35 -17.90 14.96 18.70
CA ASP A 35 -16.45 14.77 18.78
C ASP A 35 -16.07 13.48 19.51
N ARG A 36 -16.76 13.18 20.62
CA ARG A 36 -16.57 11.93 21.36
C ARG A 36 -16.95 10.73 20.50
N LEU A 37 -18.14 10.73 19.91
CA LEU A 37 -18.61 9.64 19.03
C LEU A 37 -17.70 9.47 17.82
N SER A 38 -17.21 10.56 17.24
CA SER A 38 -16.27 10.52 16.11
C SER A 38 -14.96 9.85 16.50
N ARG A 39 -14.46 10.09 17.72
CA ARG A 39 -13.29 9.38 18.25
C ARG A 39 -13.56 7.90 18.48
N GLU A 40 -14.72 7.56 19.05
CA GLU A 40 -15.13 6.16 19.29
C GLU A 40 -15.26 5.39 17.97
N VAL A 41 -15.89 5.98 16.95
CA VAL A 41 -16.02 5.38 15.61
C VAL A 41 -14.64 5.15 14.98
N ARG A 42 -13.74 6.13 15.03
CA ARG A 42 -12.38 5.97 14.48
C ARG A 42 -11.60 4.88 15.21
N ALA A 43 -11.74 4.76 16.52
CA ALA A 43 -11.09 3.70 17.29
C ALA A 43 -11.62 2.31 16.88
N ALA A 44 -12.95 2.17 16.75
CA ALA A 44 -13.57 0.93 16.31
C ALA A 44 -13.17 0.56 14.88
N GLN A 45 -13.08 1.54 13.97
CA GLN A 45 -12.62 1.35 12.61
C GLN A 45 -11.16 0.87 12.56
N ALA A 46 -10.26 1.54 13.29
CA ALA A 46 -8.85 1.15 13.35
C ALA A 46 -8.68 -0.29 13.88
N GLU A 47 -9.46 -0.70 14.88
CA GLU A 47 -9.45 -2.08 15.37
C GLU A 47 -9.94 -3.08 14.32
N ALA A 48 -11.04 -2.76 13.63
CA ALA A 48 -11.59 -3.61 12.59
C ALA A 48 -10.64 -3.76 11.39
N GLU A 49 -10.03 -2.66 10.95
CA GLU A 49 -9.00 -2.64 9.91
C GLU A 49 -7.77 -3.48 10.31
N GLY A 50 -7.32 -3.35 11.56
CA GLY A 50 -6.22 -4.18 12.08
C GLY A 50 -6.54 -5.67 12.03
N ARG A 51 -7.75 -6.07 12.41
CA ARG A 51 -8.21 -7.47 12.29
C ARG A 51 -8.26 -7.93 10.84
N ALA A 52 -8.73 -7.07 9.92
CA ALA A 52 -8.77 -7.40 8.50
C ALA A 52 -7.38 -7.65 7.91
N LEU A 53 -6.38 -6.86 8.30
CA LEU A 53 -4.98 -7.06 7.87
C LEU A 53 -4.41 -8.39 8.40
N ILE A 54 -4.71 -8.75 9.64
CA ILE A 54 -4.30 -10.05 10.20
C ILE A 54 -4.94 -11.21 9.43
N GLU A 55 -6.23 -11.12 9.09
CA GLU A 55 -6.91 -12.15 8.30
C GLU A 55 -6.39 -12.25 6.86
N LEU A 56 -6.03 -11.11 6.23
CA LEU A 56 -5.38 -11.12 4.92
C LEU A 56 -4.01 -11.82 4.97
N ALA A 57 -3.18 -11.51 5.96
CA ALA A 57 -1.88 -12.16 6.14
C ALA A 57 -2.04 -13.68 6.34
N LYS A 58 -3.05 -14.12 7.10
CA LYS A 58 -3.38 -15.55 7.24
C LYS A 58 -3.76 -16.17 5.89
N GLY A 59 -4.55 -15.49 5.06
CA GLY A 59 -4.90 -15.94 3.71
C GLY A 59 -3.67 -16.15 2.82
N ILE A 60 -2.73 -15.20 2.85
CA ILE A 60 -1.45 -15.32 2.14
C ILE A 60 -0.66 -16.54 2.61
N LEU A 61 -0.59 -16.78 3.93
CA LEU A 61 0.12 -17.94 4.48
C LEU A 61 -0.56 -19.26 4.14
N VAL A 62 -1.89 -19.30 4.09
CA VAL A 62 -2.67 -20.47 3.62
C VAL A 62 -2.26 -20.84 2.20
N GLU A 63 -2.23 -19.87 1.29
CA GLU A 63 -1.86 -20.08 -0.11
C GLU A 63 -0.39 -20.53 -0.23
N ARG A 64 0.54 -19.82 0.43
CA ARG A 64 1.98 -20.08 0.31
C ARG A 64 2.43 -21.39 0.94
N LEU A 65 1.84 -21.77 2.08
CA LEU A 65 2.23 -22.95 2.83
C LEU A 65 1.34 -24.17 2.51
N GLY A 66 0.30 -24.00 1.68
CA GLY A 66 -0.67 -25.05 1.36
C GLY A 66 -1.39 -25.60 2.59
N CYS A 67 -1.58 -24.77 3.62
CA CYS A 67 -2.07 -25.21 4.93
C CYS A 67 -3.46 -24.66 5.27
N GLY A 68 -4.11 -25.21 6.31
CA GLY A 68 -5.41 -24.72 6.75
C GLY A 68 -5.34 -23.39 7.53
N PRO A 69 -6.44 -22.60 7.61
CA PRO A 69 -6.46 -21.30 8.28
C PRO A 69 -6.02 -21.33 9.75
N ALA A 70 -6.34 -22.41 10.48
CA ALA A 70 -5.93 -22.59 11.87
C ALA A 70 -4.40 -22.80 12.00
N GLN A 71 -3.76 -23.44 11.02
CA GLN A 71 -2.32 -23.61 11.01
C GLN A 71 -1.62 -22.31 10.63
N ALA A 72 -2.13 -21.60 9.62
CA ALA A 72 -1.63 -20.27 9.28
C ALA A 72 -1.69 -19.29 10.47
N ALA A 73 -2.79 -19.33 11.25
CA ALA A 73 -2.91 -18.53 12.48
C ALA A 73 -1.81 -18.84 13.50
N ARG A 74 -1.53 -20.13 13.75
CA ARG A 74 -0.45 -20.55 14.66
C ARG A 74 0.91 -20.11 14.17
N GLN A 75 1.20 -20.33 12.88
CA GLN A 75 2.45 -19.91 12.28
C GLN A 75 2.67 -18.41 12.38
N LEU A 76 1.63 -17.61 12.12
CA LEU A 76 1.70 -16.16 12.25
C LEU A 76 2.02 -15.74 13.69
N ALA A 77 1.37 -16.36 14.68
CA ALA A 77 1.64 -16.08 16.10
C ALA A 77 3.07 -16.47 16.51
N GLU A 78 3.54 -17.65 16.12
CA GLU A 78 4.89 -18.14 16.42
C GLU A 78 5.97 -17.25 15.80
N LEU A 79 5.81 -16.83 14.54
CA LEU A 79 6.76 -15.94 13.87
C LEU A 79 6.73 -14.53 14.44
N THR A 80 5.54 -14.04 14.81
CA THR A 80 5.41 -12.73 15.49
C THR A 80 6.18 -12.74 16.80
N GLU A 81 6.04 -13.79 17.61
CA GLU A 81 6.77 -13.95 18.88
C GLU A 81 8.28 -13.97 18.64
N GLN A 82 8.74 -14.74 17.64
CA GLN A 82 10.16 -14.82 17.28
C GLN A 82 10.72 -13.48 16.77
N ALA A 83 9.91 -12.69 16.05
CA ALA A 83 10.28 -11.37 15.54
C ALA A 83 10.29 -10.28 16.63
N GLY A 84 9.63 -10.53 17.77
CA GLY A 84 9.51 -9.54 18.85
C GLY A 84 8.66 -8.32 18.47
N THR A 85 7.78 -8.44 17.49
CA THR A 85 6.88 -7.38 17.02
C THR A 85 5.43 -7.67 17.40
N THR A 86 4.53 -6.73 17.18
CA THR A 86 3.10 -7.00 17.32
C THR A 86 2.57 -7.81 16.15
N GLN A 87 1.51 -8.58 16.36
CA GLN A 87 0.90 -9.41 15.31
C GLN A 87 0.41 -8.58 14.12
N LEU A 88 -0.05 -7.35 14.35
CA LEU A 88 -0.46 -6.43 13.29
C LEU A 88 0.74 -5.96 12.47
N GLU A 89 1.83 -5.58 13.11
CA GLU A 89 3.07 -5.18 12.42
C GLU A 89 3.61 -6.32 11.56
N PHE A 90 3.70 -7.53 12.12
CA PHE A 90 4.18 -8.69 11.39
C PHE A 90 3.24 -9.08 10.23
N ALA A 91 1.91 -8.97 10.41
CA ALA A 91 0.95 -9.19 9.34
C ALA A 91 1.18 -8.24 8.16
N VAL A 92 1.45 -6.95 8.44
CA VAL A 92 1.78 -5.95 7.42
C VAL A 92 3.10 -6.28 6.71
N GLU A 93 4.11 -6.78 7.42
CA GLU A 93 5.36 -7.25 6.82
C GLU A 93 5.14 -8.41 5.84
N VAL A 94 4.33 -9.41 6.24
CA VAL A 94 3.96 -10.54 5.38
C VAL A 94 3.25 -10.07 4.11
N ILE A 95 2.28 -9.16 4.24
CA ILE A 95 1.55 -8.59 3.09
C ILE A 95 2.49 -7.84 2.15
N ASN A 96 3.35 -6.98 2.71
CA ASN A 96 4.33 -6.23 1.93
C ASN A 96 5.32 -7.17 1.22
N GLN A 97 5.76 -8.23 1.88
CA GLN A 97 6.64 -9.20 1.25
C GLN A 97 5.94 -9.94 0.12
N ALA A 98 4.69 -10.39 0.30
CA ALA A 98 3.92 -11.04 -0.76
C ALA A 98 3.71 -10.11 -1.97
N ALA A 99 3.44 -8.83 -1.74
CA ALA A 99 3.32 -7.85 -2.81
C ALA A 99 4.65 -7.67 -3.59
N ARG A 100 5.79 -7.63 -2.88
CA ARG A 100 7.12 -7.56 -3.51
C ARG A 100 7.46 -8.82 -4.28
N ASP A 101 7.18 -9.99 -3.71
CA ASP A 101 7.37 -11.30 -4.36
C ASP A 101 6.61 -11.31 -5.69
N ARG A 102 5.33 -10.92 -5.67
CA ARG A 102 4.49 -10.84 -6.88
C ARG A 102 4.99 -9.84 -7.91
N MET A 103 5.42 -8.65 -7.48
CA MET A 103 6.00 -7.64 -8.38
C MET A 103 7.28 -8.16 -9.06
N SER A 104 8.09 -8.91 -8.31
CA SER A 104 9.34 -9.48 -8.80
C SER A 104 9.08 -10.55 -9.86
N GLU A 105 8.11 -11.45 -9.61
CA GLU A 105 7.64 -12.43 -10.60
C GLU A 105 7.18 -11.77 -11.90
N VAL A 106 6.34 -10.73 -11.80
CA VAL A 106 5.83 -10.01 -12.98
C VAL A 106 6.97 -9.33 -13.74
N THR A 107 7.92 -8.73 -13.04
CA THR A 107 9.09 -8.08 -13.65
C THR A 107 9.96 -9.11 -14.38
N HIS A 108 10.21 -10.27 -13.77
CA HIS A 108 10.95 -11.36 -14.41
C HIS A 108 10.24 -11.88 -15.65
N ALA A 109 8.93 -12.10 -15.58
CA ALA A 109 8.13 -12.53 -16.73
C ALA A 109 8.17 -11.49 -17.87
N PHE A 110 8.09 -10.20 -17.54
CA PHE A 110 8.21 -9.12 -18.51
C PHE A 110 9.58 -9.11 -19.18
N LEU A 111 10.67 -9.18 -18.42
CA LEU A 111 12.03 -9.20 -18.96
C LEU A 111 12.30 -10.45 -19.82
N ALA A 112 11.73 -11.60 -19.45
CA ALA A 112 11.81 -12.81 -20.26
C ALA A 112 11.07 -12.64 -21.59
N ALA A 113 9.87 -12.04 -21.57
CA ALA A 113 9.08 -11.78 -22.76
C ALA A 113 9.76 -10.77 -23.70
N THR A 114 10.36 -9.69 -23.17
CA THR A 114 11.07 -8.71 -24.00
C THR A 114 12.36 -9.28 -24.59
N ARG A 115 13.09 -10.13 -23.85
CA ARG A 115 14.24 -10.85 -24.40
C ARG A 115 13.82 -11.78 -25.54
N ALA A 116 12.77 -12.58 -25.35
CA ALA A 116 12.27 -13.48 -26.40
C ALA A 116 11.82 -12.71 -27.66
N ALA A 117 11.19 -11.55 -27.50
CA ALA A 117 10.82 -10.68 -28.61
C ALA A 117 12.07 -10.11 -29.33
N GLY A 118 13.07 -9.65 -28.57
CA GLY A 118 14.32 -9.15 -29.12
C GLY A 118 15.14 -10.22 -29.83
N GLU A 119 15.13 -11.46 -29.35
CA GLU A 119 15.77 -12.61 -30.01
C GLU A 119 15.05 -13.00 -31.31
N ALA A 120 13.72 -12.91 -31.35
CA ALA A 120 12.95 -13.12 -32.57
C ALA A 120 13.17 -12.00 -33.59
N GLU A 121 13.36 -10.75 -33.14
CA GLU A 121 13.66 -9.61 -34.01
C GLU A 121 15.12 -9.56 -34.45
N ALA A 122 16.03 -10.08 -33.63
CA ALA A 122 17.44 -10.26 -33.95
C ALA A 122 17.72 -11.53 -34.77
N ASP A 123 16.68 -12.27 -35.22
CA ASP A 123 16.85 -13.34 -36.20
C ASP A 123 17.58 -12.75 -37.42
N PRO A 124 18.79 -13.23 -37.74
CA PRO A 124 19.57 -12.72 -38.86
C PRO A 124 18.79 -12.78 -40.18
N ALA A 125 17.83 -13.71 -40.33
CA ALA A 125 16.94 -13.76 -41.48
C ALA A 125 15.94 -12.59 -41.49
N ALA A 126 15.31 -12.25 -40.35
CA ALA A 126 14.40 -11.12 -40.23
C ALA A 126 15.12 -9.78 -40.40
N VAL A 127 16.33 -9.64 -39.85
CA VAL A 127 17.17 -8.44 -40.03
C VAL A 127 17.57 -8.27 -41.50
N ARG A 128 18.00 -9.36 -42.17
CA ARG A 128 18.32 -9.32 -43.61
C ARG A 128 17.11 -8.99 -44.47
N LEU A 129 15.93 -9.54 -44.17
CA LEU A 129 14.70 -9.25 -44.91
C LEU A 129 14.29 -7.79 -44.77
N ARG A 130 14.36 -7.22 -43.55
CA ARG A 130 14.02 -5.81 -43.31
C ARG A 130 15.06 -4.86 -43.91
N ALA A 131 16.34 -5.25 -43.95
CA ALA A 131 17.38 -4.50 -44.66
C ALA A 131 17.15 -4.51 -46.18
N ALA A 132 16.75 -5.65 -46.75
CA ALA A 132 16.40 -5.76 -48.16
C ALA A 132 15.15 -4.95 -48.52
N GLU A 133 14.11 -4.97 -47.68
CA GLU A 133 12.90 -4.16 -47.85
C GLU A 133 13.20 -2.66 -47.76
N SER A 134 14.02 -2.25 -46.78
CA SER A 134 14.45 -0.85 -46.65
C SER A 134 15.34 -0.41 -47.82
N GLY A 135 16.21 -1.30 -48.33
CA GLY A 135 17.00 -1.06 -49.53
C GLY A 135 16.15 -0.93 -50.78
N ALA A 136 15.11 -1.74 -50.92
CA ALA A 136 14.16 -1.66 -52.03
C ALA A 136 13.27 -0.40 -51.97
N LEU A 137 12.90 0.05 -50.78
CA LEU A 137 12.17 1.31 -50.58
C LEU A 137 13.05 2.56 -50.79
N ALA A 138 14.37 2.44 -50.59
CA ALA A 138 15.33 3.52 -50.77
C ALA A 138 15.95 3.57 -52.18
N ALA A 139 15.84 2.50 -52.96
CA ALA A 139 16.44 2.40 -54.28
C ALA A 139 15.40 2.47 -55.40
N ASP A 140 15.45 3.54 -56.20
CA ASP A 140 14.80 3.60 -57.51
C ASP A 140 15.51 2.69 -58.55
N ASP A 141 16.56 1.93 -58.16
CA ASP A 141 17.35 1.07 -59.05
C ASP A 141 17.56 -0.33 -58.45
N THR A 142 16.94 -1.31 -59.11
CA THR A 142 16.97 -2.74 -58.79
C THR A 142 18.36 -3.39 -58.84
N GLN A 143 19.34 -2.78 -59.52
CA GLN A 143 20.70 -3.33 -59.65
C GLN A 143 21.46 -3.32 -58.31
N ALA A 144 21.30 -2.28 -57.48
CA ALA A 144 21.97 -2.16 -56.18
C ALA A 144 21.46 -3.18 -55.14
N VAL A 145 20.20 -3.62 -55.28
CA VAL A 145 19.60 -4.66 -54.43
C VAL A 145 20.26 -6.02 -54.67
N ALA A 146 20.63 -6.34 -55.91
CA ALA A 146 21.25 -7.61 -56.25
C ALA A 146 22.67 -7.75 -55.65
N GLU A 147 23.44 -6.66 -55.57
CA GLU A 147 24.77 -6.66 -54.94
C GLU A 147 24.69 -6.79 -53.41
N SER A 148 23.72 -6.12 -52.76
CA SER A 148 23.54 -6.19 -51.30
C SER A 148 23.05 -7.55 -50.79
N LEU A 149 22.54 -8.44 -51.64
CA LEU A 149 22.11 -9.79 -51.26
C LEU A 149 23.26 -10.82 -51.23
N LEU A 150 24.43 -10.45 -51.76
CA LEU A 150 25.59 -11.35 -51.92
C LEU A 150 26.73 -11.07 -50.92
N GLU A 151 26.68 -9.95 -50.19
CA GLU A 151 27.54 -9.64 -49.03
C GLU A 151 26.83 -9.93 -47.71
#